data_AF-A0A3B9MZ88-F1
#
_entry.id   AF-A0A3B9MZ88-F1
#
_cell.length_a   1.000
_cell.length_b   1.000
_cell.length_c   1.000
_cell.angle_alpha   90.00
_cell.angle_beta   90.00
_cell.angle_gamma   90.00
#
_symmetry.space_group_name_H-M   'P 1'
#
loop_
_entity.id
_entity.type
_entity.pdbx_description
1 polymer ?
#
loop_
_entity_poly.entity_id
_entity_poly.type
_entity_poly.pdbx_seq_one_letter_code
_entity_poly.pdbx_strand_id
1 'polypeptide(L)'
;MHYQEKLDNIFAEGSLWQHRTLRTIFDPFSSEYDETTIDEKIEILKKIKNNKIELSELIDDYKEFYLEENKPNVINSVEYGLRILLVNALK
;
A
#
# COMPACT_ATOMS: atom_id res chain seq x y z
N MET A 1 -7.75 -15.45 0.98
CA MET A 1 -7.20 -14.67 -0.14
C MET A 1 -5.90 -14.08 0.36
N HIS A 2 -4.79 -14.49 -0.23
CA HIS A 2 -3.48 -13.98 0.16
C HIS A 2 -3.38 -12.49 -0.15
N TYR A 3 -2.61 -11.75 0.64
CA TYR A 3 -2.41 -10.31 0.48
C TYR A 3 -2.22 -9.87 -0.98
N GLN A 4 -1.32 -10.56 -1.71
CA GLN A 4 -1.02 -10.25 -3.11
C GLN A 4 -2.22 -10.49 -4.04
N GLU A 5 -3.02 -11.54 -3.80
CA GLU A 5 -4.26 -11.79 -4.56
C GLU A 5 -5.30 -10.69 -4.32
N LYS A 6 -5.36 -10.11 -3.11
CA LYS A 6 -6.22 -8.95 -2.84
C LYS A 6 -5.81 -7.77 -3.70
N LEU A 7 -4.50 -7.52 -3.84
CA LEU A 7 -3.97 -6.44 -4.66
C LEU A 7 -4.20 -6.67 -6.16
N ASP A 8 -3.99 -7.90 -6.64
CA ASP A 8 -4.26 -8.28 -8.02
C ASP A 8 -5.74 -8.03 -8.39
N ASN A 9 -6.67 -8.34 -7.48
CA ASN A 9 -8.10 -8.06 -7.66
C ASN A 9 -8.41 -6.55 -7.69
N ILE A 10 -7.76 -5.74 -6.85
CA ILE A 10 -8.00 -4.29 -6.78
C ILE A 10 -7.41 -3.56 -7.99
N PHE A 11 -6.20 -3.91 -8.40
CA PHE A 11 -5.39 -3.06 -9.30
C PHE A 11 -5.18 -3.63 -10.70
N ALA A 12 -5.44 -4.92 -10.89
CA ALA A 12 -5.15 -5.60 -12.15
C ALA A 12 -6.30 -6.48 -12.63
N GLU A 13 -7.50 -6.32 -12.05
CA GLU A 13 -8.72 -7.06 -12.43
C GLU A 13 -8.51 -8.59 -12.42
N GLY A 14 -7.70 -9.08 -11.49
CA GLY A 14 -7.33 -10.51 -11.38
C GLY A 14 -6.10 -10.91 -12.22
N SER A 15 -5.48 -9.98 -12.94
CA SER A 15 -4.13 -10.13 -13.50
C SER A 15 -3.06 -9.79 -12.46
N LEU A 16 -1.77 -10.03 -12.75
CA LEU A 16 -0.69 -9.72 -11.83
C LEU A 16 -0.43 -8.20 -11.78
N TRP A 17 -0.63 -7.59 -10.62
CA TRP A 17 -0.29 -6.18 -10.39
C TRP A 17 1.22 -6.01 -10.28
N GLN A 18 1.80 -5.05 -11.01
CA GLN A 18 3.27 -4.95 -11.15
C GLN A 18 4.02 -4.65 -9.85
N HIS A 19 3.38 -3.99 -8.87
CA HIS A 19 4.04 -3.64 -7.61
C HIS A 19 3.88 -4.71 -6.52
N ARG A 20 2.91 -5.63 -6.67
CA ARG A 20 2.50 -6.73 -5.74
C ARG A 20 2.52 -6.43 -4.23
N THR A 21 2.69 -5.17 -3.84
CA THR A 21 2.79 -4.66 -2.48
C THR A 21 2.47 -3.16 -2.45
N LEU A 22 1.96 -2.65 -1.33
CA LEU A 22 1.65 -1.24 -1.10
C LEU A 22 2.87 -0.43 -0.63
N ARG A 23 4.11 -0.86 -0.97
CA ARG A 23 5.33 -0.08 -0.65
C ARG A 23 5.30 1.33 -1.25
N THR A 24 4.69 1.47 -2.42
CA THR A 24 4.43 2.75 -3.10
C THR A 24 3.69 3.77 -2.23
N ILE A 25 2.92 3.35 -1.22
CA ILE A 25 2.16 4.24 -0.33
C ILE A 25 2.55 4.15 1.15
N PHE A 26 3.13 3.03 1.62
CA PHE A 26 3.39 2.79 3.05
C PHE A 26 4.87 2.70 3.44
N ASP A 27 5.80 2.71 2.49
CA ASP A 27 7.23 2.65 2.79
C ASP A 27 7.99 3.87 2.24
N PRO A 28 7.99 5.01 2.95
CA PRO A 28 8.69 6.23 2.53
C PRO A 28 10.20 6.10 2.30
N PHE A 29 10.79 4.95 2.61
CA PHE A 29 12.23 4.69 2.44
C PHE A 29 12.51 3.74 1.27
N SER A 30 11.47 3.37 0.51
CA SER A 30 11.56 2.48 -0.64
C SER A 30 11.64 3.28 -1.94
N SER A 31 12.37 2.75 -2.93
CA SER A 31 12.43 3.36 -4.27
C SER A 31 11.04 3.42 -4.90
N GLU A 32 10.20 2.42 -4.67
CA GLU A 32 8.83 2.42 -5.16
C GLU A 32 8.01 3.59 -4.60
N TYR A 33 8.22 4.00 -3.35
CA TYR A 33 7.58 5.19 -2.80
C TYR A 33 8.14 6.47 -3.41
N ASP A 34 9.45 6.59 -3.53
CA ASP A 34 10.11 7.79 -4.08
C ASP A 34 9.78 8.01 -5.56
N GLU A 35 9.65 6.94 -6.32
CA GLU A 35 9.29 6.96 -7.74
C GLU A 35 7.78 7.20 -7.99
N THR A 36 6.94 7.12 -6.95
CA THR A 36 5.49 7.36 -7.06
C THR A 36 5.14 8.77 -6.60
N THR A 37 4.50 9.57 -7.44
CA THR A 37 4.06 10.93 -7.08
C THR A 37 2.93 10.93 -6.03
N ILE A 38 2.70 12.05 -5.35
CA ILE A 38 1.62 12.13 -4.36
C ILE A 38 0.23 11.92 -4.96
N ASP A 39 0.02 12.40 -6.19
CA ASP A 39 -1.25 12.23 -6.92
C ASP A 39 -1.50 10.76 -7.25
N GLU A 40 -0.48 10.02 -7.70
CA GLU A 40 -0.57 8.58 -7.95
C GLU A 40 -0.85 7.81 -6.66
N LYS A 41 -0.20 8.17 -5.54
CA LYS A 41 -0.49 7.59 -4.22
C LYS A 41 -1.95 7.80 -3.80
N ILE A 42 -2.51 8.97 -4.08
CA ILE A 42 -3.93 9.28 -3.83
C ILE A 42 -4.84 8.45 -4.75
N GLU A 43 -4.50 8.28 -6.02
CA GLU A 43 -5.28 7.42 -6.93
C GLU A 43 -5.28 5.95 -6.51
N ILE A 44 -4.16 5.44 -5.97
CA ILE A 44 -4.09 4.10 -5.35
C ILE A 44 -5.08 4.01 -4.18
N LEU A 45 -5.09 4.99 -3.27
CA LEU A 45 -6.03 5.01 -2.15
C LEU A 45 -7.49 5.09 -2.60
N LYS A 46 -7.80 5.86 -3.64
CA LYS A 46 -9.15 5.94 -4.23
C LYS A 46 -9.58 4.60 -4.81
N LYS A 47 -8.69 3.90 -5.52
CA LYS A 47 -8.98 2.55 -6.02
C LYS A 47 -9.26 1.57 -4.90
N ILE A 48 -8.49 1.60 -3.81
CA ILE A 48 -8.75 0.78 -2.61
C ILE A 48 -10.13 1.12 -2.04
N LYS A 49 -10.43 2.40 -1.81
CA LYS A 49 -11.72 2.86 -1.26
C LYS A 49 -12.93 2.48 -2.12
N ASN A 50 -12.77 2.48 -3.45
CA ASN A 50 -13.83 2.10 -4.38
C ASN A 50 -14.00 0.58 -4.47
N ASN A 51 -13.03 -0.19 -3.99
CA ASN A 51 -13.17 -1.62 -3.78
C ASN A 51 -13.83 -1.87 -2.42
N LYS A 52 -14.53 -3.01 -2.27
CA LYS A 52 -15.25 -3.37 -1.04
C LYS A 52 -14.33 -3.85 0.09
N ILE A 53 -13.04 -3.48 0.05
CA ILE A 53 -12.02 -3.93 1.00
C ILE A 53 -11.62 -2.73 1.86
N GLU A 54 -11.66 -2.91 3.17
CA GLU A 54 -11.28 -1.88 4.12
C GLU A 54 -9.77 -1.63 4.08
N LEU A 55 -9.37 -0.36 4.13
CA LEU A 55 -7.95 0.01 4.11
C LEU A 55 -7.18 -0.59 5.31
N SER A 56 -7.81 -0.67 6.48
CA SER A 56 -7.21 -1.27 7.67
C SER A 56 -6.89 -2.75 7.47
N GLU A 57 -7.77 -3.50 6.79
CA GLU A 57 -7.54 -4.92 6.48
C GLU A 57 -6.29 -5.07 5.60
N LEU A 58 -6.15 -4.24 4.55
CA LEU A 58 -4.96 -4.26 3.69
C LEU A 58 -3.68 -3.85 4.43
N ILE A 59 -3.77 -2.95 5.41
CA ILE A 59 -2.63 -2.57 6.25
C ILE A 59 -2.20 -3.74 7.14
N ASP A 60 -3.15 -4.47 7.73
CA ASP A 60 -2.83 -5.62 8.58
C ASP A 60 -2.20 -6.74 7.75
N ASP A 61 -2.78 -7.06 6.58
CA ASP A 61 -2.20 -8.04 5.64
C ASP A 61 -0.79 -7.64 5.16
N TYR A 62 -0.57 -6.35 4.88
CA TYR A 62 0.73 -5.81 4.50
C TYR A 62 1.79 -6.04 5.58
N LYS A 63 1.43 -5.79 6.85
CA LYS A 63 2.32 -5.98 7.99
C LYS A 63 2.60 -7.45 8.23
N GLU A 64 1.60 -8.32 8.13
CA GLU A 64 1.75 -9.77 8.25
C GLU A 64 2.70 -10.32 7.18
N PHE A 65 2.51 -9.93 5.91
CA PHE A 65 3.39 -10.31 4.80
C PHE A 65 4.86 -9.92 5.09
N TYR A 66 5.11 -8.70 5.54
CA TYR A 66 6.47 -8.26 5.83
C TYR A 66 7.06 -8.80 7.14
N LEU A 67 6.22 -9.30 8.03
CA LEU A 67 6.65 -10.04 9.22
C LEU A 67 7.18 -11.42 8.81
N GLU A 68 6.46 -12.14 7.95
CA GLU A 68 6.88 -13.43 7.39
C GLU A 68 8.17 -13.31 6.57
N GLU A 69 8.33 -12.21 5.83
CA GLU A 69 9.53 -11.87 5.06
C GLU A 69 10.72 -11.39 5.93
N ASN A 70 10.57 -11.33 7.25
CA ASN A 70 11.58 -10.83 8.19
C ASN A 70 12.08 -9.42 7.86
N LYS A 71 11.17 -8.50 7.51
CA LYS A 71 11.44 -7.10 7.14
C LYS A 71 10.72 -6.12 8.09
N PRO A 72 11.07 -6.09 9.39
CA PRO A 72 10.37 -5.27 10.38
C PRO A 72 10.48 -3.76 10.12
N ASN A 73 11.54 -3.30 9.44
CA ASN A 73 11.69 -1.88 9.09
C ASN A 73 10.56 -1.38 8.18
N VAL A 74 10.05 -2.24 7.29
CA VAL A 74 8.93 -1.94 6.38
C VAL A 74 7.61 -1.87 7.15
N ILE A 75 7.44 -2.67 8.20
CA ILE A 75 6.29 -2.61 9.10
C ILE A 75 6.30 -1.29 9.88
N ASN A 76 7.47 -0.91 10.40
CA ASN A 76 7.65 0.28 11.22
C ASN A 76 7.49 1.59 10.43
N SER A 77 7.62 1.57 9.11
CA SER A 77 7.46 2.76 8.26
C SER A 77 6.00 3.10 7.95
N VAL A 78 5.05 2.18 8.16
CA VAL A 78 3.64 2.33 7.75
C VAL A 78 3.00 3.59 8.33
N GLU A 79 3.15 3.81 9.63
CA GLU A 79 2.54 4.97 10.28
C GLU A 79 3.12 6.29 9.75
N TYR A 80 4.43 6.31 9.49
CA TYR A 80 5.10 7.47 8.90
C TYR A 80 4.60 7.75 7.48
N GLY A 81 4.46 6.71 6.65
CA GLY A 81 3.89 6.84 5.31
C GLY A 81 2.46 7.37 5.33
N LEU A 82 1.61 6.84 6.20
CA LEU A 82 0.23 7.32 6.39
C LEU A 82 0.16 8.79 6.79
N ARG A 83 1.04 9.24 7.71
CA ARG A 83 1.11 10.65 8.12
C ARG A 83 1.45 11.57 6.94
N ILE A 84 2.40 11.18 6.08
CA ILE A 84 2.75 11.95 4.88
C ILE A 84 1.54 12.05 3.93
N LEU A 85 0.84 10.93 3.71
CA LEU A 85 -0.35 10.91 2.85
C LEU A 85 -1.46 11.82 3.38
N LEU A 86 -1.76 11.74 4.68
CA LEU A 86 -2.78 12.58 5.33
C LEU A 86 -2.44 14.08 5.23
N VAL A 87 -1.19 14.45 5.48
CA VAL A 87 -0.74 15.85 5.38
C VAL A 87 -0.90 16.40 3.97
N ASN A 88 -0.73 15.58 2.94
CA ASN A 88 -0.88 16.04 1.56
C ASN A 88 -2.31 15.95 1.04
N ALA A 89 -3.10 14.98 1.49
CA ALA A 89 -4.50 14.81 1.08
C ALA A 89 -5.47 15.84 1.71
N LEU A 90 -5.08 16.48 2.81
CA LEU A 90 -5.87 17.50 3.53
C LEU A 90 -5.46 18.95 3.17
N LYS A 91 -4.58 19.14 2.18
CA LYS A 91 -4.26 20.45 1.60
C LYS A 91 -5.30 20.84 0.56
#